data_AF-A0A2R6AQN4-F1
#
_entry.id   AF-A0A2R6AQN4-F1
#
_cell.length_a   1.000
_cell.length_b   1.000
_cell.length_c   1.000
_cell.angle_alpha   90.00
_cell.angle_beta   90.00
_cell.angle_gamma   90.00
#
_symmetry.space_group_name_H-M   'P 1'
#
loop_
_entity.id
_entity.type
_entity.pdbx_description
1 polymer ?
#
loop_
_entity_poly.entity_id
_entity_poly.type
_entity_poly.pdbx_seq_one_letter_code
_entity_poly.pdbx_strand_id
1 'polypeptide(L)'
;MNTISEAADRVRSAGFKGWVGFTHAVPNTKPRPGYSLSARMYSSLARGALFYDVLDELVGAVDFVGLDYYTMNYVDGGGQVVASEIDSKGLTDTLLEVWLRYRVPIAVTENGFPTRNHSLKTKYLVDHLVAVAKALEAGVPV
;
A
#
# COMPACT_ATOMS: atom_id res chain seq x y z
N MET A 1 -6.53 -23.22 0.58
CA MET A 1 -7.64 -22.30 0.36
C MET A 1 -7.46 -21.15 1.32
N ASN A 2 -7.17 -19.94 0.82
CA ASN A 2 -7.11 -18.74 1.64
C ASN A 2 -8.53 -18.37 2.09
N THR A 3 -8.67 -17.94 3.35
CA THR A 3 -9.95 -17.56 3.96
C THR A 3 -10.60 -16.34 3.29
N ILE A 4 -9.81 -15.44 2.70
CA ILE A 4 -10.36 -14.26 2.00
C ILE A 4 -10.97 -14.66 0.65
N SER A 5 -10.30 -15.53 -0.13
CA SER A 5 -10.87 -16.05 -1.38
C SER A 5 -12.17 -16.80 -1.10
N GLU A 6 -12.21 -17.60 -0.03
CA GLU A 6 -13.44 -18.27 0.40
C GLU A 6 -14.55 -17.29 0.78
N ALA A 7 -14.23 -16.19 1.46
CA ALA A 7 -15.22 -15.16 1.81
C ALA A 7 -15.79 -14.49 0.55
N ALA A 8 -14.94 -14.15 -0.42
CA ALA A 8 -15.35 -13.59 -1.70
C ALA A 8 -16.27 -14.56 -2.47
N ASP A 9 -15.89 -15.84 -2.56
CA ASP A 9 -16.68 -16.87 -3.24
C ASP A 9 -18.05 -17.07 -2.59
N ARG A 10 -18.11 -17.04 -1.25
CA ARG A 10 -19.37 -17.18 -0.49
C ARG A 10 -20.33 -16.03 -0.75
N VAL A 11 -19.87 -14.79 -0.70
CA VAL A 11 -20.76 -13.64 -0.97
C VAL A 11 -21.25 -13.62 -2.41
N ARG A 12 -20.39 -14.02 -3.36
CA ARG A 12 -20.75 -14.18 -4.77
C ARG A 12 -21.81 -15.27 -4.96
N SER A 13 -21.62 -16.42 -4.32
CA SER A 13 -22.57 -17.54 -4.35
C SER A 13 -23.93 -17.18 -3.71
N ALA A 14 -23.94 -16.26 -2.75
CA ALA A 14 -25.17 -15.70 -2.16
C ALA A 14 -25.86 -14.65 -3.05
N GLY A 15 -25.34 -14.36 -4.24
CA GLY A 15 -25.94 -13.43 -5.21
C GLY A 15 -25.53 -11.97 -5.02
N PHE A 16 -24.48 -11.68 -4.24
CA PHE A 16 -23.97 -10.31 -4.10
C PHE A 16 -23.37 -9.80 -5.43
N LYS A 17 -23.86 -8.65 -5.90
CA LYS A 17 -23.49 -8.03 -7.19
C LYS A 17 -22.55 -6.82 -7.07
N GLY A 18 -22.28 -6.34 -5.86
CA GLY A 18 -21.36 -5.21 -5.63
C GLY A 18 -19.89 -5.61 -5.74
N TRP A 19 -18.98 -4.66 -5.64
CA TRP A 19 -17.54 -4.95 -5.61
C TRP A 19 -17.11 -5.51 -4.25
N VAL A 20 -16.19 -6.47 -4.28
CA VAL A 20 -15.54 -7.08 -3.14
C VAL A 20 -14.05 -6.77 -3.26
N GLY A 21 -13.47 -6.25 -2.19
CA GLY A 21 -12.04 -5.94 -2.12
C GLY A 21 -11.46 -6.40 -0.80
N PHE A 22 -10.14 -6.32 -0.68
CA PHE A 22 -9.42 -6.42 0.59
C PHE A 22 -8.54 -5.20 0.76
N THR A 23 -8.21 -4.85 2.00
CA THR A 23 -7.25 -3.78 2.30
C THR A 23 -5.97 -4.34 2.88
N HIS A 24 -4.83 -3.72 2.57
CA HIS A 24 -3.54 -4.09 3.12
C HIS A 24 -2.67 -2.88 3.43
N ALA A 25 -2.02 -2.92 4.59
CA ALA A 25 -0.98 -1.97 4.94
C ALA A 25 0.19 -2.08 3.95
N VAL A 26 0.57 -0.95 3.33
CA VAL A 26 1.77 -0.89 2.50
C VAL A 26 2.99 -0.83 3.43
N PRO A 27 3.86 -1.85 3.49
CA PRO A 27 4.98 -1.85 4.42
C PRO A 27 6.13 -1.02 3.85
N ASN A 28 5.91 0.29 3.70
CA ASN A 28 6.80 1.17 2.96
C ASN A 28 8.13 1.36 3.65
N THR A 29 9.07 0.44 3.40
CA THR A 29 10.35 0.37 4.09
C THR A 29 11.53 0.54 3.15
N LYS A 30 12.53 1.32 3.58
CA LYS A 30 13.85 1.46 2.97
C LYS A 30 14.94 1.18 4.01
N PRO A 31 16.15 0.75 3.59
CA PRO A 31 17.28 0.66 4.51
C PRO A 31 17.65 2.06 5.04
N ARG A 32 17.97 2.18 6.32
CA ARG A 32 18.48 3.43 6.91
C ARG A 32 19.77 3.90 6.20
N PRO A 33 20.00 5.23 6.05
CA PRO A 33 21.28 5.77 5.55
C PRO A 33 22.49 5.17 6.30
N GLY A 34 23.44 4.61 5.56
CA GLY A 34 24.54 3.78 6.10
C GLY A 34 24.50 2.30 5.68
N TYR A 35 23.43 1.86 4.99
CA TYR A 35 23.29 0.65 4.17
C TYR A 35 23.97 -0.64 4.69
N SER A 36 23.50 -1.16 5.83
CA SER A 36 23.82 -2.55 6.19
C SER A 36 23.11 -3.51 5.23
N LEU A 37 23.78 -4.61 4.86
CA LEU A 37 23.23 -5.66 4.00
C LEU A 37 21.92 -6.23 4.58
N SER A 38 21.85 -6.40 5.90
CA SER A 38 20.66 -6.92 6.57
C SER A 38 19.47 -5.96 6.49
N ALA A 39 19.67 -4.63 6.59
CA ALA A 39 18.57 -3.68 6.42
C ALA A 39 17.94 -3.75 5.03
N ARG A 40 18.77 -3.93 3.98
CA ARG A 40 18.29 -4.15 2.60
C ARG A 40 17.50 -5.44 2.48
N MET A 41 17.97 -6.51 3.10
CA MET A 41 17.28 -7.80 3.13
C MET A 41 15.92 -7.67 3.82
N TYR A 42 15.85 -7.06 5.00
CA TYR A 42 14.58 -6.88 5.72
C TYR A 42 13.60 -5.98 4.95
N SER A 43 14.06 -4.88 4.34
CA SER A 43 13.17 -4.04 3.53
C SER A 43 12.65 -4.79 2.29
N SER A 44 13.47 -5.68 1.70
CA SER A 44 13.05 -6.55 0.60
C SER A 44 12.04 -7.60 1.05
N LEU A 45 12.24 -8.23 2.20
CA LEU A 45 11.31 -9.22 2.75
C LEU A 45 9.96 -8.59 3.11
N ALA A 46 9.96 -7.38 3.67
CA ALA A 46 8.74 -6.63 3.93
C ALA A 46 7.97 -6.32 2.63
N ARG A 47 8.67 -5.95 1.54
CA ARG A 47 8.03 -5.73 0.24
C ARG A 47 7.56 -7.02 -0.43
N GLY A 48 8.32 -8.10 -0.35
CA GLY A 48 7.96 -9.40 -0.93
C GLY A 48 6.90 -10.11 -0.10
N ALA A 49 7.33 -10.78 0.97
CA ALA A 49 6.50 -11.70 1.74
C ALA A 49 5.32 -11.04 2.45
N LEU A 50 5.47 -9.80 2.94
CA LEU A 50 4.40 -9.13 3.67
C LEU A 50 3.47 -8.29 2.78
N PHE A 51 3.76 -8.14 1.49
CA PHE A 51 2.94 -7.32 0.61
C PHE A 51 2.65 -8.04 -0.69
N TYR A 52 3.65 -8.26 -1.54
CA TYR A 52 3.40 -8.89 -2.85
C TYR A 52 2.88 -10.31 -2.76
N ASP A 53 3.36 -11.14 -1.84
CA ASP A 53 2.85 -12.52 -1.72
C ASP A 53 1.37 -12.53 -1.33
N VAL A 54 0.93 -11.57 -0.49
CA VAL A 54 -0.48 -11.40 -0.12
C VAL A 54 -1.31 -10.91 -1.29
N LEU A 55 -0.81 -9.92 -2.04
CA LEU A 55 -1.51 -9.42 -3.22
C LEU A 55 -1.60 -10.52 -4.30
N ASP A 56 -0.50 -11.21 -4.59
CA ASP A 56 -0.42 -12.30 -5.58
C ASP A 56 -1.48 -13.39 -5.29
N GLU A 57 -1.74 -13.69 -4.02
CA GLU A 57 -2.74 -14.68 -3.61
C GLU A 57 -4.19 -14.19 -3.76
N LEU A 58 -4.44 -12.90 -3.49
CA LEU A 58 -5.80 -12.38 -3.31
C LEU A 58 -6.39 -11.70 -4.55
N VAL A 59 -5.56 -11.13 -5.43
CA VAL A 59 -6.02 -10.31 -6.57
C VAL A 59 -6.95 -11.06 -7.53
N GLY A 60 -6.83 -12.39 -7.63
CA GLY A 60 -7.70 -13.21 -8.48
C GLY A 60 -9.12 -13.40 -7.93
N ALA A 61 -9.37 -13.07 -6.66
CA ALA A 61 -10.65 -13.29 -5.98
C ALA A 61 -11.41 -11.98 -5.67
N VAL A 62 -10.87 -10.82 -6.04
CA VAL A 62 -11.42 -9.50 -5.69
C VAL A 62 -11.54 -8.60 -6.91
N ASP A 63 -12.42 -7.61 -6.84
CA ASP A 63 -12.63 -6.64 -7.92
C ASP A 63 -11.71 -5.42 -7.80
N PHE A 64 -11.17 -5.15 -6.61
CA PHE A 64 -10.22 -4.07 -6.36
C PHE A 64 -9.32 -4.38 -5.15
N VAL A 65 -8.20 -3.65 -5.07
CA VAL A 65 -7.26 -3.71 -3.93
C VAL A 65 -7.28 -2.40 -3.16
N GLY A 66 -7.49 -2.47 -1.86
CA GLY A 66 -7.32 -1.37 -0.92
C GLY A 66 -5.86 -1.27 -0.44
N LEU A 67 -5.31 -0.06 -0.46
CA LEU A 67 -3.96 0.24 0.04
C LEU A 67 -4.02 1.25 1.17
N ASP A 68 -3.42 0.89 2.30
CA ASP A 68 -3.27 1.75 3.47
C ASP A 68 -1.85 2.32 3.49
N TYR A 69 -1.71 3.62 3.21
CA TYR A 69 -0.42 4.30 3.03
C TYR A 69 -0.30 5.54 3.92
N TYR A 70 0.78 5.62 4.69
CA TYR A 70 1.01 6.73 5.63
C TYR A 70 2.37 7.41 5.48
N THR A 71 3.45 6.64 5.50
CA THR A 71 4.82 7.17 5.55
C THR A 71 5.79 6.26 4.82
N MET A 72 6.97 6.78 4.50
CA MET A 72 8.15 5.95 4.27
C MET A 72 8.79 5.63 5.63
N ASN A 73 9.17 4.38 5.84
CA ASN A 73 9.82 3.88 7.03
C ASN A 73 11.27 3.51 6.71
N TYR A 74 12.18 3.77 7.65
CA TYR A 74 13.56 3.34 7.57
C TYR A 74 13.79 2.20 8.55
N VAL A 75 14.36 1.11 8.05
CA VAL A 75 14.68 -0.07 8.85
C VAL A 75 16.19 -0.17 9.10
N ASP A 76 16.55 -0.66 10.28
CA ASP A 76 17.93 -0.95 10.64
C ASP A 76 18.34 -2.40 10.30
N GLY A 77 19.56 -2.77 10.69
CA GLY A 77 20.10 -4.10 10.44
C GLY A 77 19.43 -5.25 11.20
N GLY A 78 18.57 -4.96 12.18
CA GLY A 78 17.72 -5.92 12.87
C GLY A 78 16.26 -5.93 12.37
N GLY A 79 15.97 -5.18 11.30
CA GLY A 79 14.64 -5.09 10.71
C GLY A 79 13.67 -4.19 11.48
N GLN A 80 14.14 -3.45 12.49
CA GLN A 80 13.29 -2.55 13.25
C GLN A 80 13.08 -1.24 12.51
N VAL A 81 11.85 -0.72 12.53
CA VAL A 81 11.57 0.64 12.06
C VAL A 81 12.17 1.64 13.05
N VAL A 82 13.13 2.44 12.58
CA VAL A 82 13.91 3.38 13.39
C VAL A 82 13.65 4.84 13.06
N ALA A 83 13.00 5.11 11.93
CA ALA A 83 12.50 6.43 11.57
C ALA A 83 11.37 6.30 10.54
N SER A 84 10.54 7.33 10.45
CA SER A 84 9.52 7.46 9.42
C SER A 84 9.47 8.89 8.89
N GLU A 85 9.20 9.05 7.60
CA GLU A 85 9.13 10.33 6.92
C GLU A 85 7.82 10.43 6.12
N ILE A 86 7.28 11.65 6.04
CA ILE A 86 6.18 11.95 5.13
C ILE A 86 6.72 11.90 3.70
N ASP A 87 6.23 10.96 2.90
CA ASP A 87 6.66 10.74 1.53
C ASP A 87 5.43 10.58 0.62
N SER A 88 4.95 11.67 0.04
CA SER A 88 3.82 11.61 -0.90
C SER A 88 4.22 10.99 -2.24
N LYS A 89 5.48 11.10 -2.67
CA LYS A 89 5.95 10.49 -3.93
C LYS A 89 5.86 8.97 -3.84
N GLY A 90 6.21 8.39 -2.70
CA GLY A 90 6.09 6.95 -2.47
C GLY A 90 4.67 6.42 -2.64
N LEU A 91 3.63 7.24 -2.43
CA LEU A 91 2.24 6.86 -2.73
C LEU A 91 2.02 6.73 -4.25
N THR A 92 2.43 7.72 -5.04
CA THR A 92 2.35 7.64 -6.52
C THR A 92 3.10 6.42 -7.04
N ASP A 93 4.32 6.20 -6.55
CA ASP A 93 5.17 5.08 -6.97
C ASP A 93 4.50 3.73 -6.63
N THR A 94 3.93 3.59 -5.43
CA THR A 94 3.22 2.37 -5.00
C THR A 94 1.99 2.11 -5.87
N LEU A 95 1.17 3.14 -6.14
CA LEU A 95 -0.03 3.00 -6.98
C LEU A 95 0.33 2.54 -8.40
N LEU A 96 1.36 3.13 -9.00
CA LEU A 96 1.85 2.73 -10.31
C LEU A 96 2.39 1.30 -10.30
N GLU A 97 3.20 0.94 -9.30
CA GLU A 97 3.80 -0.39 -9.20
C GLU A 97 2.73 -1.49 -9.05
N VAL A 98 1.77 -1.30 -8.13
CA VAL A 98 0.65 -2.24 -7.92
C VAL A 98 -0.20 -2.34 -9.20
N TRP A 99 -0.53 -1.22 -9.84
CA TRP A 99 -1.30 -1.23 -11.08
C TRP A 99 -0.58 -1.98 -12.20
N LEU A 100 0.72 -1.69 -12.41
CA LEU A 100 1.52 -2.32 -13.45
C LEU A 100 1.61 -3.83 -13.28
N ARG A 101 1.70 -4.30 -12.02
CA ARG A 101 1.81 -5.72 -11.68
C ARG A 101 0.49 -6.47 -11.78
N TYR A 102 -0.60 -5.89 -11.24
CA TYR A 102 -1.83 -6.64 -10.99
C TYR A 102 -3.00 -6.27 -11.90
N ARG A 103 -2.99 -5.06 -12.48
CA ARG A 103 -4.03 -4.60 -13.42
C ARG A 103 -5.46 -4.67 -12.88
N VAL A 104 -5.62 -4.52 -11.56
CA VAL A 104 -6.92 -4.38 -10.88
C VAL A 104 -7.08 -2.95 -10.36
N PRO A 105 -8.32 -2.41 -10.33
CA PRO A 105 -8.61 -1.13 -9.67
C PRO A 105 -8.05 -1.07 -8.25
N ILE A 106 -7.62 0.13 -7.85
CA ILE A 106 -7.00 0.38 -6.56
C ILE A 106 -7.84 1.40 -5.80
N ALA A 107 -7.98 1.25 -4.49
CA ALA A 107 -8.51 2.29 -3.63
C ALA A 107 -7.47 2.64 -2.57
N VAL A 108 -7.22 3.94 -2.33
CA VAL A 108 -6.46 4.37 -1.14
C VAL A 108 -7.45 4.37 0.04
N THR A 109 -7.48 3.26 0.77
CA THR A 109 -8.48 2.99 1.82
C THR A 109 -8.15 3.67 3.13
N GLU A 110 -6.86 3.78 3.47
CA GLU A 110 -6.40 4.58 4.59
C GLU A 110 -5.23 5.50 4.22
N ASN A 111 -5.36 6.77 4.62
CA ASN A 111 -4.31 7.77 4.54
C ASN A 111 -4.56 8.87 5.58
N GLY A 112 -3.52 9.28 6.30
CA GLY A 112 -3.63 10.37 7.27
C GLY A 112 -2.35 10.61 8.05
N PHE A 113 -2.30 11.70 8.79
CA PHE A 113 -1.15 12.03 9.64
C PHE A 113 -1.61 12.40 11.06
N PRO A 114 -1.19 11.66 12.11
CA PRO A 114 -1.68 11.84 13.47
C PRO A 114 -0.99 13.04 14.15
N THR A 115 -1.36 14.25 13.75
CA THR A 115 -0.82 15.49 14.33
C THR A 115 -1.92 16.44 14.78
N ARG A 116 -1.62 17.24 15.81
CA ARG A 116 -2.43 18.40 16.23
C ARG A 116 -2.09 19.67 15.46
N ASN A 117 -1.00 19.67 14.68
CA ASN A 117 -0.65 20.79 13.82
C ASN A 117 -1.51 20.78 12.55
N HIS A 118 -2.53 21.64 12.50
CA HIS A 118 -3.44 21.71 11.36
C HIS A 118 -2.75 22.04 10.04
N SER A 119 -1.78 22.96 10.03
CA SER A 119 -1.04 23.31 8.80
C SER A 119 -0.27 22.11 8.25
N LEU A 120 0.37 21.33 9.12
CA LEU A 120 1.07 20.11 8.73
C LEU A 120 0.09 19.03 8.23
N LYS A 121 -1.06 18.86 8.90
CA LYS A 121 -2.10 17.91 8.49
C LYS A 121 -2.68 18.27 7.12
N THR A 122 -2.99 19.54 6.90
CA THR A 122 -3.48 20.04 5.60
C THR A 122 -2.45 19.83 4.51
N LYS A 123 -1.18 20.20 4.76
CA LYS A 123 -0.10 19.97 3.80
C LYS A 123 0.03 18.49 3.45
N TYR A 124 0.03 17.60 4.44
CA TYR A 124 0.08 16.15 4.23
C TYR A 124 -1.04 15.69 3.29
N LEU A 125 -2.28 16.05 3.59
CA LEU A 125 -3.45 15.61 2.80
C LEU A 125 -3.40 16.15 1.37
N VAL A 126 -3.08 17.44 1.19
CA VAL A 126 -2.95 18.05 -0.14
C VAL A 126 -1.85 17.37 -0.95
N ASP A 127 -0.67 17.16 -0.36
CA ASP A 127 0.45 16.53 -1.07
C ASP A 127 0.13 15.08 -1.49
N HIS A 128 -0.60 14.33 -0.67
CA HIS A 128 -1.00 12.95 -0.99
C HIS A 128 -2.15 12.89 -2.01
N LEU A 129 -3.09 13.83 -1.98
CA LEU A 129 -4.11 13.96 -3.02
C LEU A 129 -3.47 14.32 -4.37
N VAL A 130 -2.45 15.18 -4.39
CA VAL A 130 -1.67 15.45 -5.61
C VAL A 130 -0.94 14.18 -6.08
N ALA A 131 -0.44 13.35 -5.17
CA ALA A 131 0.18 12.07 -5.52
C ALA A 131 -0.81 11.08 -6.15
N VAL A 132 -2.05 11.02 -5.66
CA VAL A 132 -3.15 10.24 -6.27
C VAL A 132 -3.51 10.81 -7.64
N ALA A 133 -3.65 12.12 -7.77
CA ALA A 133 -3.95 12.78 -9.04
C ALA A 133 -2.90 12.44 -10.12
N LYS A 134 -1.61 12.42 -9.77
CA LYS A 134 -0.53 11.99 -10.69
C LYS A 134 -0.68 10.53 -11.14
N ALA A 135 -1.13 9.64 -10.26
CA ALA A 135 -1.38 8.24 -10.63
C ALA A 135 -2.59 8.13 -11.58
N LEU A 136 -3.66 8.88 -11.31
CA LEU A 136 -4.84 8.98 -12.19
C LEU A 136 -4.45 9.52 -13.58
N GLU A 137 -3.67 10.59 -13.65
CA GLU A 137 -3.15 11.17 -14.90
C GLU A 137 -2.28 10.17 -15.69
N ALA A 138 -1.56 9.29 -14.99
CA ALA A 138 -0.78 8.21 -15.59
C ALA A 138 -1.64 6.98 -16.00
N GLY A 139 -2.96 7.03 -15.82
CA GLY A 139 -3.89 5.99 -16.25
C GLY A 139 -4.10 4.86 -15.24
N VAL A 140 -3.73 5.05 -13.97
CA VAL A 140 -4.08 4.12 -12.90
C VAL A 140 -5.56 4.33 -12.52
N PRO A 141 -6.41 3.29 -12.50
CA PRO A 141 -7.78 3.38 -12.00
C PRO A 141 -7.78 3.37 -10.46
N VAL A 142 -7.54 4.55 -9.88
CA VAL A 142 -7.62 4.82 -8.42
C VAL A 142 -9.01 5.35 -8.05
#